data_AF-A0A7C4ZFF7-F1
#
_entry.id   AF-A0A7C4ZFF7-F1
#
_cell.length_a   1.000
_cell.length_b   1.000
_cell.length_c   1.000
_cell.angle_alpha   90.00
_cell.angle_beta   90.00
_cell.angle_gamma   90.00
#
_symmetry.space_group_name_H-M   'P 1'
#
loop_
_entity.id
_entity.type
_entity.pdbx_description
1 polymer ?
#
loop_
_entity_poly.entity_id
_entity_poly.type
_entity_poly.pdbx_seq_one_letter_code
_entity_poly.pdbx_strand_id
1 'polypeptide(L)'
;MPSIICKLGFHKWRNQGEKVLITWQEPGFIPGTTKTMKKIVFCERKCLRCGIRERRKFSKNVDGTLAAAGWERIKENENEKQFKHKPNNP
;
A
#
# COMPACT_ATOMS: atom_id res chain seq x y z
N MET A 1 17.85 -16.81 -12.06
CA MET A 1 17.72 -15.34 -12.21
C MET A 1 16.27 -14.76 -12.27
N PRO A 2 15.19 -15.33 -11.66
CA PRO A 2 13.84 -14.74 -11.79
C PRO A 2 13.49 -13.65 -10.75
N SER A 3 14.25 -13.50 -9.66
CA SER A 3 13.87 -12.63 -8.53
C SER A 3 14.18 -11.13 -8.72
N ILE A 4 15.10 -10.78 -9.62
CA ILE A 4 15.53 -9.39 -9.86
C ILE A 4 14.50 -8.65 -10.72
N ILE A 5 13.95 -9.28 -11.76
CA ILE A 5 12.93 -8.68 -12.63
C ILE A 5 11.65 -8.36 -11.83
N CYS A 6 11.35 -9.16 -10.81
CA CYS A 6 10.25 -8.86 -9.89
C CYS A 6 10.49 -7.59 -9.06
N LYS A 7 11.74 -7.25 -8.70
CA LYS A 7 12.07 -5.99 -7.98
C LYS A 7 11.78 -4.75 -8.82
N LEU A 8 11.89 -4.87 -10.14
CA LEU A 8 11.68 -3.78 -11.08
C LEU A 8 10.21 -3.59 -11.47
N GLY A 9 9.29 -4.40 -10.93
CA GLY A 9 7.85 -4.24 -11.17
C GLY A 9 7.34 -4.74 -12.53
N PHE A 10 8.18 -5.35 -13.37
CA PHE A 10 7.80 -5.83 -14.71
C PHE A 10 6.91 -7.08 -14.73
N HIS A 11 6.72 -7.75 -13.57
CA HIS A 11 5.83 -8.90 -13.49
C HIS A 11 4.37 -8.49 -13.28
N LYS A 12 3.44 -9.35 -13.69
CA LYS A 12 2.02 -9.16 -13.39
C LYS A 12 1.75 -9.36 -11.90
N TRP A 13 1.09 -8.37 -11.30
CA TRP A 13 0.71 -8.37 -9.88
C TRP A 13 -0.80 -8.56 -9.72
N ARG A 14 -1.20 -9.29 -8.68
CA ARG A 14 -2.57 -9.40 -8.22
C ARG A 14 -2.71 -8.66 -6.90
N ASN A 15 -3.62 -7.69 -6.87
CA ASN A 15 -3.96 -6.95 -5.65
C ASN A 15 -4.82 -7.82 -4.72
N GLN A 16 -4.58 -7.72 -3.40
CA GLN A 16 -5.25 -8.50 -2.37
C GLN A 16 -5.18 -7.79 -1.00
N GLY A 17 -5.80 -8.38 0.02
CA GLY A 17 -5.83 -7.83 1.38
C GLY A 17 -6.87 -6.71 1.56
N GLU A 18 -6.69 -5.93 2.63
CA GLU A 18 -7.60 -4.85 2.99
C GLU A 18 -7.64 -3.74 1.94
N LYS A 19 -8.81 -3.13 1.77
CA LYS A 19 -9.01 -1.97 0.92
C LYS A 19 -8.96 -0.71 1.79
N VAL A 20 -8.10 0.22 1.44
CA VAL A 20 -8.00 1.51 2.12
C VAL A 20 -8.25 2.65 1.16
N LEU A 21 -8.85 3.72 1.68
CA LEU A 21 -9.03 4.97 0.95
C LEU A 21 -7.77 5.82 1.12
N ILE A 22 -7.01 6.01 0.04
CA ILE A 22 -5.93 6.99 0.02
C ILE A 22 -6.48 8.34 -0.45
N THR A 23 -6.03 9.42 0.20
CA THR A 23 -6.37 10.79 -0.19
C THR A 23 -5.10 11.60 -0.38
N TRP A 24 -5.03 12.38 -1.45
CA TRP A 24 -3.91 13.26 -1.73
C TRP A 24 -4.41 14.58 -2.32
N GLN A 25 -3.58 15.62 -2.30
CA GLN A 25 -3.90 16.88 -2.96
C GLN A 25 -3.12 16.99 -4.27
N GLU A 26 -3.84 17.32 -5.34
CA GLU A 26 -3.25 17.72 -6.62
C GLU A 26 -3.45 19.21 -6.83
N PRO A 27 -2.55 19.89 -7.57
CA PRO A 27 -2.79 21.26 -8.01
C PRO A 27 -4.12 21.34 -8.75
N GLY A 28 -4.95 22.32 -8.38
CA GLY A 28 -6.19 22.60 -9.08
C GLY A 28 -5.93 23.26 -10.43
N PHE A 29 -6.96 23.28 -11.28
CA PHE A 29 -6.89 23.93 -12.60
C PHE A 29 -6.60 25.43 -12.51
N ILE A 30 -7.03 26.07 -11.41
CA ILE A 30 -6.78 27.49 -11.14
C ILE A 30 -5.51 27.60 -10.27
N PRO A 31 -4.54 28.47 -10.62
CA PRO A 31 -3.36 28.71 -9.79
C PRO A 31 -3.73 29.03 -8.33
N GLY A 32 -3.04 28.39 -7.38
CA GLY A 32 -3.30 28.60 -5.95
C GLY A 32 -4.46 27.77 -5.38
N THR A 33 -5.16 26.99 -6.19
CA THR A 33 -6.17 26.03 -5.70
C THR A 33 -5.59 24.62 -5.61
N THR A 34 -6.10 23.81 -4.68
CA THR A 34 -5.79 22.38 -4.60
C THR A 34 -7.09 21.58 -4.69
N LYS A 35 -6.99 20.37 -5.27
CA LYS A 35 -8.09 19.43 -5.36
C LYS A 35 -7.76 18.19 -4.54
N THR A 36 -8.65 17.85 -3.62
CA THR A 36 -8.56 16.59 -2.87
C THR A 36 -8.97 15.44 -3.77
N MET A 37 -8.03 14.55 -4.04
CA MET A 37 -8.21 13.32 -4.77
C MET A 37 -8.36 12.17 -3.79
N LYS A 38 -9.16 11.17 -4.15
CA LYS A 38 -9.40 9.98 -3.34
C LYS A 38 -9.40 8.74 -4.23
N LYS A 39 -8.80 7.65 -3.75
CA LYS A 39 -8.81 6.36 -4.47
C LYS A 39 -8.80 5.21 -3.49
N ILE A 40 -9.63 4.20 -3.76
CA ILE A 40 -9.58 2.95 -3.01
C ILE A 40 -8.45 2.10 -3.58
N VAL A 41 -7.57 1.64 -2.70
CA VAL A 41 -6.43 0.81 -3.08
C VAL A 41 -6.28 -0.37 -2.13
N PHE A 42 -5.72 -1.47 -2.63
CA PHE A 42 -5.42 -2.65 -1.83
C PHE A 42 -4.11 -2.48 -1.05
N CYS A 43 -4.07 -2.94 0.19
CA CYS A 43 -2.89 -2.89 1.06
C CYS A 43 -1.83 -3.92 0.69
N GLU A 44 -2.18 -4.98 -0.06
CA GLU A 44 -1.22 -6.03 -0.42
C GLU A 44 -1.30 -6.38 -1.91
N ARG A 45 -0.20 -6.92 -2.42
CA ARG A 45 -0.13 -7.49 -3.77
C ARG A 45 0.76 -8.71 -3.79
N LYS A 46 0.42 -9.67 -4.67
CA LYS A 46 1.21 -10.87 -4.93
C LYS A 46 1.66 -10.90 -6.38
N CYS A 47 2.93 -11.16 -6.60
CA CYS A 47 3.47 -11.42 -7.93
C CYS A 47 2.97 -12.79 -8.41
N LEU A 48 2.26 -12.80 -9.54
CA LEU A 48 1.69 -14.05 -10.08
C LEU A 48 2.75 -15.00 -10.64
N ARG A 49 3.95 -14.49 -10.95
CA ARG A 49 5.06 -15.29 -11.49
C ARG A 49 6.00 -15.83 -10.41
N CYS A 50 6.33 -15.01 -9.41
CA CYS A 50 7.35 -15.35 -8.41
C CYS A 50 6.78 -15.68 -7.03
N GLY A 51 5.48 -15.49 -6.80
CA GLY A 51 4.84 -15.71 -5.50
C GLY A 51 5.17 -14.65 -4.43
N ILE A 52 6.11 -13.74 -4.69
CA ILE A 52 6.51 -12.64 -3.80
C ILE A 52 5.28 -11.81 -3.40
N ARG A 53 5.17 -11.53 -2.10
CA ARG A 53 4.13 -10.70 -1.52
C ARG A 53 4.71 -9.36 -1.09
N GLU A 54 3.96 -8.30 -1.35
CA GLU A 54 4.30 -6.95 -0.93
C GLU A 54 3.12 -6.31 -0.22
N ARG A 55 3.43 -5.51 0.81
CA ARG A 55 2.48 -4.69 1.55
C ARG A 55 2.78 -3.22 1.27
N ARG A 56 1.73 -2.41 1.15
CA ARG A 56 1.83 -0.97 0.94
C ARG A 56 2.35 -0.30 2.21
N LYS A 57 3.36 0.55 2.07
CA LYS A 57 3.85 1.41 3.15
C LYS A 57 3.01 2.68 3.19
N PHE A 58 2.62 3.07 4.39
CA PHE A 58 1.98 4.35 4.65
C PHE A 58 2.90 5.20 5.51
N SER A 59 3.12 6.45 5.11
CA SER A 59 3.79 7.47 5.91
C SER A 59 2.75 8.39 6.51
N LYS A 60 2.89 8.72 7.79
CA LYS A 60 2.02 9.69 8.45
C LYS A 60 2.52 11.11 8.13
N ASN A 61 1.63 11.92 7.59
CA ASN A 61 1.86 13.34 7.37
C ASN A 61 1.69 14.13 8.69
N VAL A 62 2.18 15.37 8.71
CA VAL A 62 2.12 16.26 9.88
C VAL A 62 0.68 16.57 10.30
N ASP A 63 -0.26 16.58 9.34
CA ASP A 63 -1.69 16.77 9.53
C ASP A 63 -2.44 15.49 10.00
N GLY A 64 -1.72 14.40 10.24
CA GLY A 64 -2.29 13.13 10.69
C GLY A 64 -2.82 12.24 9.56
N THR A 65 -2.78 12.69 8.30
CA THR A 65 -3.18 11.86 7.15
C THR A 65 -2.12 10.80 6.82
N LEU A 66 -2.53 9.72 6.15
CA LEU A 66 -1.61 8.67 5.68
C LEU A 66 -1.37 8.80 4.18
N ALA A 67 -0.13 9.05 3.79
CA ALA A 67 0.31 9.04 2.40
C ALA A 67 0.89 7.68 2.02
N ALA A 68 0.62 7.22 0.80
CA ALA A 68 1.22 5.99 0.29
C ALA A 68 2.70 6.23 -0.06
N ALA A 69 3.61 5.60 0.69
CA ALA A 69 5.06 5.80 0.58
C ALA A 69 5.77 4.74 -0.28
N GLY A 70 5.04 3.73 -0.78
CA GLY A 70 5.59 2.67 -1.64
C GLY A 70 5.15 1.27 -1.25
N TRP A 71 6.00 0.28 -1.52
CA TRP A 71 5.77 -1.14 -1.25
C TRP A 71 6.93 -1.75 -0.45
N GLU A 72 6.60 -2.59 0.53
CA GLU A 72 7.52 -3.41 1.31
C GLU A 72 7.34 -4.88 0.98
N ARG A 73 8.43 -5.64 0.93
CA ARG A 73 8.35 -7.10 0.79
C ARG A 73 8.01 -7.75 2.12
N ILE A 74 6.96 -8.56 2.12
CA ILE A 74 6.61 -9.42 3.25
C ILE A 74 7.58 -10.59 3.24
N LYS A 75 8.44 -10.70 4.27
CA LYS A 75 9.30 -11.87 4.46
C LYS A 75 8.45 -13.02 5.00
N GLU A 76 8.74 -14.25 4.60
CA GLU A 76 7.92 -15.42 4.94
C GLU A 76 7.79 -15.68 6.45
N ASN A 77 8.70 -15.13 7.27
CA ASN A 77 8.71 -15.27 8.73
C ASN A 77 7.75 -14.34 9.50
N GLU A 78 6.96 -13.49 8.82
CA GLU A 78 6.02 -12.56 9.48
C GLU A 78 4.57 -13.07 9.57
N ASN A 79 4.30 -14.33 9.22
CA ASN A 79 2.94 -14.89 9.25
C ASN A 79 2.34 -15.09 10.67
N GLU A 80 3.09 -14.89 11.75
CA GLU A 80 2.60 -15.23 13.10
C GLU A 80 2.22 -14.04 14.01
N LYS A 81 2.39 -12.77 13.61
CA LYS A 81 2.26 -11.65 14.56
C LYS A 81 1.23 -10.54 14.30
N GLN A 82 0.34 -10.64 13.31
CA GLN A 82 -0.59 -9.52 13.03
C GLN A 82 -2.09 -9.80 13.04
N PHE A 83 -2.54 -10.91 13.63
CA PHE A 83 -3.97 -11.12 13.95
C PHE A 83 -4.28 -11.10 15.45
N LYS A 84 -3.65 -10.17 16.19
CA LYS A 84 -4.14 -9.76 17.51
C LYS A 84 -4.39 -8.25 17.55
N HIS A 85 -5.21 -7.74 16.63
CA HIS A 85 -5.99 -6.56 16.99
C HIS A 85 -7.05 -7.02 17.99
N LYS A 86 -6.79 -6.74 19.28
CA LYS A 86 -7.77 -6.87 20.35
C LYS A 86 -9.05 -6.13 19.91
N PRO A 87 -10.24 -6.75 19.96
CA PRO A 87 -11.46 -5.95 19.98
C PRO A 87 -11.41 -5.13 21.28
N ASN A 88 -11.46 -3.80 21.15
CA ASN A 88 -11.80 -2.93 22.27
C ASN A 88 -13.23 -3.31 22.67
N ASN A 89 -13.38 -3.88 23.87
CA ASN A 89 -14.66 -4.07 24.52
C ASN A 89 -15.15 -2.68 25.02
N PRO A 90 -16.45 -2.35 24.92
CA PRO A 90 -17.01 -1.13 25.49
C PRO A 90 -16.86 -1.07 27.01
#